data_AF-K1PE23-F1
#
_entry.id   AF-K1PE23-F1
#
_cell.length_a   1.000
_cell.length_b   1.000
_cell.length_c   1.000
_cell.angle_alpha   90.00
_cell.angle_beta   90.00
_cell.angle_gamma   90.00
#
_symmetry.space_group_name_H-M   'P 1'
#
loop_
_entity.id
_entity.type
_entity.pdbx_description
1 polymer ?
#
loop_
_entity_poly.entity_id
_entity_poly.type
_entity_poly.pdbx_seq_one_letter_code
_entity_poly.pdbx_strand_id
1 'polypeptide(L)'
;MDYEGSGKKKTELDKDYIFGRWGPYQTLQAAFVFFHTWETGFQLLVGVFIAYRPGFQCATPYFDNISLSNDSSYVLYENCQIKVFHNDTDGPKLDSVRECTSDYKYTLDKEKTIVTEFDLVCDNSNLAEFLQTLVMAGQLVGAVCASSLSDRVGRKTVHLCSNLLTLIFGISVAFAPNYTTLAILKFILGVLQQGMVMSAAVFTVELFPEKTRYLSKLTGSFMFTTGLVLMSAIAYLLRSYPWRYLQITLSCFSLLSLIQYW
;
A
#
# COMPACT_ATOMS: atom_id res chain seq x y z
N MET A 1 63.05 -6.67 9.27
CA MET A 1 61.80 -7.35 8.85
C MET A 1 60.75 -6.28 8.84
N ASP A 2 60.71 -5.44 7.80
CA ASP A 2 59.90 -4.20 7.82
C ASP A 2 59.08 -4.05 6.53
N TYR A 3 58.49 -5.16 6.07
CA TYR A 3 57.64 -5.16 4.87
C TYR A 3 56.13 -5.25 5.19
N GLU A 4 55.72 -5.53 6.43
CA GLU A 4 54.30 -5.69 6.78
C GLU A 4 53.55 -4.39 7.14
N GLY A 5 54.26 -3.30 7.42
CA GLY A 5 53.64 -2.00 7.79
C GLY A 5 53.22 -1.13 6.59
N SER A 6 53.87 -1.29 5.44
CA SER A 6 53.62 -0.47 4.23
C SER A 6 52.40 -0.96 3.44
N GLY A 7 52.12 -2.27 3.46
CA GLY A 7 50.99 -2.88 2.75
C GLY A 7 49.62 -2.49 3.32
N LYS A 8 49.46 -2.51 4.66
CA LYS A 8 48.20 -2.16 5.34
C LYS A 8 47.82 -0.68 5.16
N LYS A 9 48.78 0.23 5.28
CA LYS A 9 48.53 1.67 5.04
C LYS A 9 48.17 1.97 3.59
N LYS A 10 48.78 1.29 2.61
CA LYS A 10 48.42 1.45 1.20
C LYS A 10 47.00 0.94 0.90
N THR A 11 46.60 -0.20 1.47
CA THR A 11 45.24 -0.74 1.25
C THR A 11 44.15 0.08 1.95
N GLU A 12 44.43 0.67 3.12
CA GLU A 12 43.50 1.60 3.77
C GLU A 12 43.40 2.94 3.04
N LEU A 13 44.53 3.52 2.58
CA LEU A 13 44.50 4.75 1.79
C LEU A 13 43.79 4.58 0.44
N ASP A 14 43.95 3.42 -0.22
CA ASP A 14 43.33 3.12 -1.52
C ASP A 14 41.81 2.94 -1.38
N LYS A 15 41.33 2.28 -0.32
CA LYS A 15 39.89 2.20 -0.01
C LYS A 15 39.28 3.58 0.27
N ASP A 16 39.95 4.43 1.05
CA ASP A 16 39.47 5.80 1.33
C ASP A 16 39.53 6.71 0.09
N TYR A 17 40.44 6.45 -0.87
CA TYR A 17 40.52 7.17 -2.15
C TYR A 17 39.46 6.71 -3.16
N ILE A 18 39.17 5.41 -3.26
CA ILE A 18 38.18 4.85 -4.22
C ILE A 18 36.75 5.27 -3.86
N PHE A 19 36.39 5.32 -2.57
CA PHE A 19 35.06 5.74 -2.13
C PHE A 19 34.91 7.27 -1.98
N GLY A 20 36.01 8.01 -2.04
CA GLY A 20 36.04 9.46 -1.90
C GLY A 20 35.63 9.92 -0.49
N ARG A 21 36.21 11.02 -0.01
CA ARG A 21 35.66 11.73 1.15
C ARG A 21 34.20 12.08 0.88
N TRP A 22 33.34 11.90 1.88
CA TRP A 22 31.92 12.32 1.88
C TRP A 22 31.75 13.67 1.16
N GLY A 23 31.27 13.62 -0.07
CA GLY A 23 31.03 14.79 -0.90
C GLY A 23 29.59 15.31 -0.73
N PRO A 24 29.34 16.62 -0.94
CA PRO A 24 28.00 17.19 -0.84
C PRO A 24 26.99 16.54 -1.82
N TYR A 25 27.47 16.08 -2.99
CA TYR A 25 26.63 15.37 -3.96
C TYR A 25 26.16 14.00 -3.45
N GLN A 26 27.04 13.22 -2.83
CA GLN A 26 26.70 11.90 -2.27
C GLN A 26 25.69 12.06 -1.11
N THR A 27 25.89 13.06 -0.25
CA THR A 27 24.96 13.37 0.85
C THR A 27 23.59 13.77 0.33
N LEU A 28 23.53 14.59 -0.73
CA LEU A 28 22.29 15.01 -1.36
C LEU A 28 21.53 13.81 -1.98
N GLN A 29 22.23 12.94 -2.71
CA GLN A 29 21.61 11.73 -3.28
C GLN A 29 21.11 10.78 -2.20
N ALA A 30 21.88 10.56 -1.14
CA ALA A 30 21.44 9.75 0.00
C ALA A 30 20.19 10.32 0.66
N ALA A 31 20.12 11.65 0.84
CA ALA A 31 18.95 12.31 1.39
C ALA A 31 17.70 12.04 0.54
N PHE A 32 17.79 12.18 -0.79
CA PHE A 32 16.67 11.89 -1.67
C PHE A 32 16.23 10.42 -1.61
N VAL A 33 17.17 9.47 -1.56
CA VAL A 33 16.84 8.04 -1.39
C VAL A 33 16.12 7.81 -0.06
N PHE A 34 16.54 8.47 1.01
CA PHE A 34 15.89 8.36 2.31
C PHE A 34 14.48 8.97 2.35
N PHE A 35 14.27 10.13 1.71
CA PHE A 35 12.92 10.71 1.55
C PHE A 35 12.01 9.77 0.79
N HIS A 36 12.55 9.13 -0.24
CA HIS A 36 11.82 8.17 -1.04
C HIS A 36 11.48 6.88 -0.28
N THR A 37 12.27 6.50 0.74
CA THR A 37 11.89 5.42 1.67
C THR A 37 10.54 5.67 2.35
N TRP A 38 10.11 6.92 2.54
CA TRP A 38 8.77 7.21 3.07
C TRP A 38 7.65 6.68 2.20
N GLU A 39 7.78 6.81 0.88
CA GLU A 39 6.82 6.29 -0.08
C GLU A 39 6.62 4.78 0.09
N THR A 40 7.71 4.04 0.31
CA THR A 40 7.64 2.59 0.51
C THR A 40 6.86 2.23 1.77
N GLY A 41 7.02 3.00 2.85
CA GLY A 41 6.21 2.85 4.07
C GLY A 41 4.75 3.20 3.81
N PHE A 42 4.50 4.28 3.06
CA PHE A 42 3.14 4.71 2.73
C PHE A 42 2.37 3.64 1.94
N GLN A 43 2.98 3.08 0.90
CA GLN A 43 2.37 2.06 0.05
C GLN A 43 2.16 0.73 0.79
N LEU A 44 2.99 0.41 1.77
CA LEU A 44 2.80 -0.80 2.58
C LEU A 44 1.54 -0.69 3.45
N LEU A 45 1.31 0.48 4.03
CA LEU A 45 0.27 0.68 5.05
C LEU A 45 -1.04 1.24 4.49
N VAL A 46 -1.03 1.82 3.27
CA VAL A 46 -2.22 2.36 2.61
C VAL A 46 -3.39 1.38 2.55
N GLY A 47 -3.11 0.09 2.35
CA GLY A 47 -4.10 -0.98 2.30
C GLY A 47 -5.02 -1.01 3.52
N VAL A 48 -4.45 -0.77 4.71
CA VAL A 48 -5.19 -0.81 5.99
C VAL A 48 -6.24 0.30 6.07
N PHE A 49 -5.90 1.50 5.60
CA PHE A 49 -6.81 2.65 5.67
C PHE A 49 -7.87 2.64 4.57
N ILE A 50 -7.50 2.26 3.36
CA ILE A 50 -8.44 2.21 2.22
C ILE A 50 -9.40 1.02 2.31
N ALA A 51 -9.00 -0.07 2.97
CA ALA A 51 -9.83 -1.25 3.19
C ALA A 51 -10.54 -1.26 4.57
N TYR A 52 -10.68 -0.09 5.20
CA TYR A 52 -11.47 0.03 6.43
C TYR A 52 -12.90 -0.47 6.20
N ARG A 53 -13.41 -1.33 7.10
CA ARG A 53 -14.78 -1.85 7.04
C ARG A 53 -15.72 -1.01 7.92
N PRO A 54 -16.56 -0.11 7.35
CA PRO A 54 -17.58 0.57 8.13
C PRO A 54 -18.74 -0.35 8.53
N GLY A 55 -19.56 0.11 9.47
CA GLY A 55 -20.85 -0.51 9.73
C GLY A 55 -21.74 -0.49 8.48
N PHE A 56 -22.42 -1.60 8.22
CA PHE A 56 -23.31 -1.76 7.08
C PHE A 56 -24.52 -2.60 7.45
N GLN A 57 -25.62 -2.37 6.75
CA GLN A 57 -26.87 -3.12 6.83
C GLN A 57 -27.37 -3.37 5.41
N CYS A 58 -28.24 -4.35 5.23
CA CYS A 58 -28.81 -4.61 3.91
C CYS A 58 -29.78 -3.47 3.53
N ALA A 59 -29.73 -3.03 2.27
CA ALA A 59 -30.62 -1.98 1.81
C ALA A 59 -32.06 -2.49 1.83
N THR A 60 -32.96 -1.62 2.25
CA THR A 60 -34.40 -1.87 2.18
C THR A 60 -34.80 -1.98 0.70
N PRO A 61 -35.45 -3.06 0.25
CA PRO A 61 -35.96 -3.12 -1.11
C PRO A 61 -36.90 -1.93 -1.34
N TYR A 62 -36.70 -1.20 -2.44
CA TYR A 62 -37.57 -0.09 -2.86
C TYR A 62 -39.04 -0.53 -3.08
N PHE A 63 -39.27 -1.85 -3.14
CA PHE A 63 -40.56 -2.53 -3.28
C PHE A 63 -41.17 -2.96 -1.93
N ASP A 64 -41.36 -2.03 -0.98
CA ASP A 64 -42.35 -2.21 0.10
C ASP A 64 -43.80 -2.04 -0.40
N ASN A 65 -44.07 -2.45 -1.65
CA ASN A 65 -45.40 -2.76 -2.18
C ASN A 65 -45.63 -4.28 -2.27
N ILE A 66 -44.74 -5.10 -1.70
CA ILE A 66 -45.15 -6.42 -1.24
C ILE A 66 -45.96 -6.16 0.02
N SER A 67 -47.23 -5.80 -0.20
CA SER A 67 -48.34 -6.15 0.65
C SER A 67 -47.92 -6.54 2.07
N LEU A 68 -47.84 -5.53 2.95
CA LEU A 68 -48.29 -5.66 4.35
C LEU A 68 -49.78 -6.05 4.31
N SER A 69 -50.07 -7.23 3.74
CA SER A 69 -51.37 -7.86 3.66
C SER A 69 -51.51 -8.88 4.78
N ASN A 70 -50.93 -8.56 5.93
CA ASN A 70 -51.30 -9.00 7.27
C ASN A 70 -50.43 -8.23 8.28
N ASP A 71 -51.06 -7.39 9.10
CA ASP A 71 -50.48 -6.43 10.08
C ASP A 71 -49.56 -7.03 11.17
N SER A 72 -49.21 -8.32 11.10
CA SER A 72 -48.44 -9.03 12.13
C SER A 72 -46.94 -9.19 11.84
N SER A 73 -46.43 -8.87 10.65
CA SER A 73 -45.05 -9.21 10.28
C SER A 73 -44.11 -8.00 10.27
N TYR A 74 -42.91 -8.13 10.84
CA TYR A 74 -41.86 -7.10 10.75
C TYR A 74 -40.53 -7.68 10.24
N VAL A 75 -39.77 -6.87 9.51
CA VAL A 75 -38.51 -7.27 8.87
C VAL A 75 -37.34 -6.60 9.58
N LEU A 76 -36.34 -7.38 9.96
CA LEU A 76 -35.12 -6.92 10.60
C LEU A 76 -33.93 -7.11 9.66
N TYR A 77 -33.34 -5.98 9.25
CA TYR A 77 -32.19 -5.93 8.37
C TYR A 77 -30.92 -5.97 9.21
N GLU A 78 -30.31 -7.15 9.31
CA GLU A 78 -29.01 -7.33 9.97
C GLU A 78 -27.85 -7.23 8.95
N ASN A 79 -26.63 -7.41 9.43
CA ASN A 79 -25.47 -7.59 8.59
C ASN A 79 -25.59 -8.93 7.85
N CYS A 80 -25.59 -8.88 6.51
CA CYS A 80 -25.59 -10.04 5.62
C CYS A 80 -26.85 -10.92 5.60
N GLN A 81 -27.87 -10.61 6.41
CA GLN A 81 -29.11 -11.36 6.45
C GLN A 81 -30.32 -10.48 6.74
N ILE A 82 -31.45 -10.87 6.16
CA ILE A 82 -32.77 -10.27 6.38
C ILE A 82 -33.59 -11.30 7.14
N LYS A 83 -34.02 -10.95 8.36
CA LYS A 83 -34.87 -11.80 9.20
C LYS A 83 -36.30 -11.29 9.15
N VAL A 84 -37.23 -12.15 8.77
CA VAL A 84 -38.67 -11.85 8.78
C VAL A 84 -39.29 -12.49 10.01
N PHE A 85 -39.96 -11.68 10.81
CA PHE A 85 -40.68 -12.13 11.99
C PHE A 85 -42.18 -11.99 11.77
N HIS A 86 -42.94 -12.93 12.32
CA HIS A 86 -44.39 -12.91 12.39
C HIS A 86 -44.82 -12.82 13.86
N ASN A 87 -45.64 -11.84 14.21
CA ASN A 87 -46.23 -11.71 15.54
C ASN A 87 -47.30 -12.77 15.73
N ASP A 88 -47.01 -13.70 16.64
CA ASP A 88 -47.94 -14.71 17.11
C ASP A 88 -48.40 -14.36 18.54
N THR A 89 -49.47 -14.99 19.03
CA THR A 89 -50.01 -14.71 20.38
C THR A 89 -49.02 -15.01 21.51
N ASP A 90 -48.02 -15.86 21.24
CA ASP A 90 -46.95 -16.26 22.18
C ASP A 90 -45.67 -15.40 22.04
N GLY A 91 -45.68 -14.37 21.19
CA GLY A 91 -44.54 -13.50 20.89
C GLY A 91 -44.06 -13.59 19.44
N PRO A 92 -43.02 -12.82 19.07
CA PRO A 92 -42.51 -12.80 17.70
C PRO A 92 -41.79 -14.11 17.36
N LYS A 93 -42.27 -14.83 16.34
CA LYS A 93 -41.63 -16.04 15.80
C LYS A 93 -40.87 -15.70 14.52
N LEU A 94 -39.67 -16.28 14.36
CA LEU A 94 -38.86 -16.14 13.16
C LEU A 94 -39.48 -16.99 12.05
N ASP A 95 -39.90 -16.34 10.97
CA ASP A 95 -40.57 -16.98 9.83
C ASP A 95 -39.57 -17.42 8.77
N SER A 96 -38.69 -16.51 8.34
CA SER A 96 -37.64 -16.83 7.38
C SER A 96 -36.38 -15.98 7.55
N VAL A 97 -35.24 -16.56 7.17
CA VAL A 97 -33.95 -15.88 7.04
C VAL A 97 -33.58 -15.89 5.56
N ARG A 98 -33.30 -14.72 5.00
CA ARG A 98 -32.89 -14.56 3.59
C ARG A 98 -31.54 -13.87 3.53
N GLU A 99 -30.73 -14.26 2.55
CA GLU A 99 -29.52 -13.53 2.19
C GLU A 99 -29.88 -12.19 1.53
N CYS A 100 -28.98 -11.22 1.65
CA CYS A 100 -29.22 -9.90 1.13
C CYS A 100 -29.11 -9.89 -0.40
N THR A 101 -30.27 -9.80 -1.06
CA THR A 101 -30.39 -9.83 -2.53
C THR A 101 -30.33 -8.43 -3.16
N SER A 102 -30.29 -7.38 -2.35
CA SER A 102 -30.27 -5.96 -2.75
C SER A 102 -28.97 -5.30 -2.32
N ASP A 103 -28.75 -4.05 -2.74
CA ASP A 103 -27.59 -3.22 -2.34
C ASP A 103 -27.39 -3.15 -0.81
N TYR A 104 -26.22 -2.66 -0.37
CA TYR A 104 -25.94 -2.43 1.05
C TYR A 104 -26.03 -0.95 1.42
N LYS A 105 -26.55 -0.66 2.61
CA LYS A 105 -26.54 0.66 3.23
C LYS A 105 -25.37 0.76 4.21
N TYR A 106 -24.39 1.57 3.87
CA TYR A 106 -23.20 1.81 4.69
C TYR A 106 -23.36 3.04 5.59
N THR A 107 -22.68 3.07 6.73
CA THR A 107 -22.58 4.26 7.61
C THR A 107 -21.76 5.39 6.97
N LEU A 108 -20.83 5.04 6.07
CA LEU A 108 -20.00 5.97 5.31
C LEU A 108 -20.47 6.04 3.87
N ASP A 109 -20.19 7.14 3.18
CA ASP A 109 -20.47 7.28 1.75
C ASP A 109 -19.73 6.20 0.94
N LYS A 110 -20.34 5.75 -0.16
CA LYS A 110 -19.87 4.61 -0.96
C LYS A 110 -18.42 4.77 -1.44
N GLU A 111 -17.99 6.00 -1.72
CA GLU A 111 -16.67 6.33 -2.27
C GLU A 111 -15.54 6.45 -1.22
N LYS A 112 -15.86 6.30 0.08
CA LYS A 112 -14.87 6.53 1.16
C LYS A 112 -13.85 5.41 1.29
N THR A 113 -14.24 4.17 0.98
CA THR A 113 -13.38 2.99 1.14
C THR A 113 -13.53 2.04 -0.05
N ILE A 114 -12.52 1.21 -0.27
CA ILE A 114 -12.57 0.15 -1.30
C ILE A 114 -13.66 -0.88 -0.96
N VAL A 115 -13.89 -1.11 0.33
CA VAL A 115 -14.92 -2.06 0.81
C VAL A 115 -16.31 -1.58 0.42
N THR A 116 -16.62 -0.31 0.67
CA THR A 116 -17.91 0.28 0.34
C THR A 116 -18.11 0.43 -1.16
N GLU A 117 -17.05 0.75 -1.91
CA GLU A 117 -17.17 0.99 -3.35
C GLU A 117 -17.42 -0.30 -4.14
N PHE A 118 -16.72 -1.39 -3.80
CA PHE A 118 -16.82 -2.68 -4.48
C PHE A 118 -17.66 -3.71 -3.73
N ASP A 119 -18.42 -3.30 -2.71
CA ASP A 119 -19.30 -4.15 -1.91
C ASP A 119 -18.62 -5.43 -1.39
N LEU A 120 -17.42 -5.24 -0.81
CA LEU A 120 -16.55 -6.32 -0.29
C LEU A 120 -16.97 -6.75 1.13
N VAL A 121 -18.25 -7.06 1.29
CA VAL A 121 -18.87 -7.50 2.55
C VAL A 121 -19.48 -8.90 2.40
N CYS A 122 -19.83 -9.54 3.52
CA CYS A 122 -20.46 -10.86 3.55
C CYS A 122 -19.61 -11.92 2.83
N ASP A 123 -20.13 -12.54 1.76
CA ASP A 123 -19.41 -13.54 0.96
C ASP A 123 -18.11 -13.00 0.36
N ASN A 124 -18.08 -11.70 0.05
CA ASN A 124 -16.95 -11.02 -0.56
C ASN A 124 -16.00 -10.38 0.47
N SER A 125 -16.18 -10.63 1.77
CA SER A 125 -15.37 -10.02 2.84
C SER A 125 -13.87 -10.32 2.72
N ASN A 126 -13.53 -11.52 2.26
CA ASN A 126 -12.14 -11.97 2.12
C ASN A 126 -11.38 -11.25 0.98
N LEU A 127 -12.08 -10.67 0.00
CA LEU A 127 -11.44 -10.01 -1.14
C LEU A 127 -10.68 -8.75 -0.73
N ALA A 128 -11.16 -8.01 0.28
CA ALA A 128 -10.44 -6.85 0.79
C ALA A 128 -9.04 -7.22 1.33
N GLU A 129 -8.92 -8.35 2.03
CA GLU A 129 -7.66 -8.88 2.55
C GLU A 129 -6.80 -9.49 1.43
N PHE A 130 -7.45 -10.11 0.44
CA PHE A 130 -6.79 -10.67 -0.72
C PHE A 130 -5.96 -9.63 -1.49
N LEU A 131 -6.41 -8.37 -1.58
CA LEU A 131 -5.62 -7.28 -2.18
C LEU A 131 -4.24 -7.11 -1.52
N GLN A 132 -4.16 -7.19 -0.19
CA GLN A 132 -2.88 -7.10 0.53
C GLN A 132 -2.01 -8.32 0.23
N THR A 133 -2.61 -9.51 0.16
CA THR A 133 -1.86 -10.73 -0.20
C THR A 133 -1.28 -10.64 -1.62
N LEU A 134 -2.00 -10.04 -2.56
CA LEU A 134 -1.52 -9.80 -3.92
C LEU A 134 -0.36 -8.81 -3.95
N VAL A 135 -0.40 -7.74 -3.14
CA VAL A 135 0.75 -6.82 -3.01
C VAL A 135 1.98 -7.59 -2.52
N MET A 136 1.85 -8.41 -1.47
CA MET A 136 2.95 -9.21 -0.93
C MET A 136 3.47 -10.24 -1.94
N ALA A 137 2.58 -10.92 -2.66
CA ALA A 137 2.95 -11.84 -3.72
C ALA A 137 3.71 -11.13 -4.84
N GLY A 138 3.25 -9.93 -5.22
CA GLY A 138 3.94 -9.05 -6.16
C GLY A 138 5.33 -8.67 -5.65
N GLN A 139 5.48 -8.32 -4.38
CA GLN A 139 6.79 -8.02 -3.78
C GLN A 139 7.74 -9.22 -3.87
N LEU A 140 7.28 -10.45 -3.62
CA LEU A 140 8.13 -11.64 -3.77
C LEU A 140 8.66 -11.79 -5.20
N VAL A 141 7.79 -11.62 -6.20
CA VAL A 141 8.19 -11.64 -7.62
C VAL A 141 9.16 -10.50 -7.93
N GLY A 142 8.87 -9.30 -7.42
CA GLY A 142 9.71 -8.12 -7.55
C GLY A 142 11.12 -8.32 -6.99
N ALA A 143 11.28 -8.99 -5.85
CA ALA A 143 12.59 -9.28 -5.27
C ALA A 143 13.47 -10.14 -6.21
N VAL A 144 12.88 -11.17 -6.82
CA VAL A 144 13.59 -12.08 -7.73
C VAL A 144 13.91 -11.38 -9.06
N CYS A 145 12.96 -10.65 -9.62
CA CYS A 145 13.16 -9.94 -10.89
C CYS A 145 14.13 -8.77 -10.76
N ALA A 146 13.99 -7.95 -9.72
CA ALA A 146 14.76 -6.73 -9.56
C ALA A 146 16.24 -6.97 -9.24
N SER A 147 16.55 -8.03 -8.49
CA SER A 147 17.96 -8.43 -8.26
C SER A 147 18.66 -8.72 -9.58
N SER A 148 18.07 -9.59 -10.41
CA SER A 148 18.61 -9.94 -11.72
C SER A 148 18.69 -8.75 -12.68
N LEU A 149 17.70 -7.86 -12.66
CA LEU A 149 17.64 -6.69 -13.55
C LEU A 149 18.65 -5.62 -13.14
N SER A 150 18.81 -5.37 -11.84
CA SER A 150 19.73 -4.39 -11.25
C SER A 150 21.18 -4.67 -11.64
N ASP A 151 21.56 -5.95 -11.70
CA ASP A 151 22.91 -6.36 -12.05
C ASP A 151 23.20 -6.25 -13.56
N ARG A 152 22.17 -6.22 -14.43
CA ARG A 152 22.34 -6.11 -15.90
C ARG A 152 22.21 -4.69 -16.44
N VAL A 153 21.19 -3.96 -15.99
CA VAL A 153 20.83 -2.62 -16.54
C VAL A 153 21.53 -1.50 -15.77
N GLY A 154 22.04 -1.80 -14.58
CA GLY A 154 22.63 -0.83 -13.66
C GLY A 154 21.63 -0.34 -12.61
N ARG A 155 22.12 -0.17 -11.38
CA ARG A 155 21.29 0.03 -10.20
C ARG A 155 20.52 1.35 -10.20
N LYS A 156 21.15 2.46 -10.61
CA LYS A 156 20.52 3.79 -10.69
C LYS A 156 19.35 3.79 -11.67
N THR A 157 19.54 3.19 -12.85
CA THR A 157 18.51 3.10 -13.88
C THR A 157 17.32 2.28 -13.40
N VAL A 158 17.55 1.11 -12.78
CA VAL A 158 16.46 0.27 -12.25
C VAL A 158 15.69 0.98 -11.14
N HIS A 159 16.38 1.73 -10.27
CA HIS A 159 15.72 2.51 -9.22
C HIS A 159 14.79 3.58 -9.79
N LEU A 160 15.27 4.36 -10.77
CA LEU A 160 14.50 5.42 -11.42
C LEU A 160 13.33 4.85 -12.26
N CYS A 161 13.55 3.79 -13.01
CA CYS A 161 12.49 3.15 -13.78
C CYS A 161 11.40 2.55 -12.88
N SER A 162 11.79 1.90 -11.77
CA SER A 162 10.82 1.36 -10.81
C SER A 162 9.97 2.47 -10.20
N ASN A 163 10.60 3.60 -9.85
CA ASN A 163 9.93 4.81 -9.38
C ASN A 163 8.90 5.37 -10.36
N LEU A 164 9.31 5.59 -11.61
CA LEU A 164 8.45 6.10 -12.67
C LEU A 164 7.25 5.19 -12.92
N LEU A 165 7.48 3.87 -12.95
CA LEU A 165 6.41 2.90 -13.11
C LEU A 165 5.50 2.90 -11.89
N THR A 166 6.04 2.95 -10.67
CA THR A 166 5.25 3.04 -9.44
C THR A 166 4.35 4.28 -9.43
N LEU A 167 4.82 5.42 -9.91
CA LEU A 167 4.00 6.63 -10.08
C LEU A 167 2.83 6.37 -11.04
N ILE A 168 3.12 5.85 -12.25
CA ILE A 168 2.12 5.63 -13.31
C ILE A 168 1.06 4.62 -12.84
N PHE A 169 1.50 3.48 -12.33
CA PHE A 169 0.60 2.44 -11.84
C PHE A 169 -0.12 2.86 -10.55
N GLY A 170 0.53 3.60 -9.66
CA GLY A 170 -0.05 4.14 -8.43
C GLY A 170 -1.20 5.12 -8.70
N ILE A 171 -1.05 5.99 -9.70
CA ILE A 171 -2.14 6.84 -10.19
C ILE A 171 -3.22 5.99 -10.86
N SER A 172 -2.84 4.99 -11.67
CA SER A 172 -3.79 4.10 -12.36
C SER A 172 -4.68 3.33 -11.37
N VAL A 173 -4.17 2.94 -10.21
CA VAL A 173 -4.95 2.31 -9.12
C VAL A 173 -6.11 3.20 -8.69
N ALA A 174 -5.89 4.51 -8.63
CA ALA A 174 -6.93 5.47 -8.24
C ALA A 174 -8.01 5.66 -9.32
N PHE A 175 -7.82 5.15 -10.53
CA PHE A 175 -8.80 5.17 -11.63
C PHE A 175 -9.37 3.78 -11.95
N ALA A 176 -9.08 2.76 -11.14
CA ALA A 176 -9.59 1.41 -11.37
C ALA A 176 -11.13 1.39 -11.32
N PRO A 177 -11.83 0.92 -12.39
CA PRO A 177 -13.29 0.89 -12.42
C PRO A 177 -13.88 -0.36 -11.76
N ASN A 178 -13.13 -1.46 -11.75
CA ASN A 178 -13.56 -2.78 -11.27
C ASN A 178 -12.54 -3.36 -10.29
N TYR A 179 -13.01 -4.25 -9.41
CA TYR A 179 -12.16 -4.94 -8.43
C TYR A 179 -11.01 -5.73 -9.09
N THR A 180 -11.26 -6.42 -10.21
CA THR A 180 -10.22 -7.20 -10.90
C THR A 180 -9.08 -6.31 -11.41
N THR A 181 -9.42 -5.15 -11.99
CA THR A 181 -8.42 -4.17 -12.44
C THR A 181 -7.63 -3.63 -11.26
N LEU A 182 -8.30 -3.32 -10.15
CA LEU A 182 -7.66 -2.91 -8.91
C LEU A 182 -6.67 -3.96 -8.40
N ALA A 183 -7.08 -5.24 -8.39
CA ALA A 183 -6.26 -6.37 -7.94
C ALA A 183 -4.98 -6.54 -8.78
N ILE A 184 -5.12 -6.49 -10.12
CA ILE A 184 -3.97 -6.58 -11.04
C ILE A 184 -3.02 -5.40 -10.83
N LEU A 185 -3.55 -4.18 -10.74
CA LEU A 185 -2.73 -2.99 -10.54
C LEU A 185 -2.01 -3.01 -9.18
N LYS A 186 -2.67 -3.46 -8.11
CA LYS A 186 -2.06 -3.63 -6.78
C LYS A 186 -0.94 -4.69 -6.80
N PHE A 187 -1.12 -5.79 -7.53
CA PHE A 187 -0.06 -6.78 -7.72
C PHE A 187 1.17 -6.18 -8.42
N ILE A 188 0.97 -5.48 -9.54
CA ILE A 188 2.04 -4.82 -10.28
C ILE A 188 2.75 -3.77 -9.40
N LEU A 189 1.98 -2.98 -8.63
CA LEU A 189 2.54 -2.01 -7.71
C LEU A 189 3.46 -2.68 -6.66
N GLY A 190 3.07 -3.84 -6.13
CA GLY A 190 3.92 -4.62 -5.23
C GLY A 190 5.24 -5.07 -5.86
N VAL A 191 5.21 -5.53 -7.12
CA VAL A 191 6.43 -5.90 -7.88
C VAL A 191 7.38 -4.70 -7.99
N LEU A 192 6.85 -3.54 -8.38
CA LEU A 192 7.64 -2.32 -8.59
C LEU A 192 8.17 -1.76 -7.27
N GLN A 193 7.36 -1.76 -6.22
CA GLN A 193 7.74 -1.33 -4.87
C GLN A 193 8.93 -2.15 -4.34
N GLN A 194 8.94 -3.47 -4.53
CA GLN A 194 10.08 -4.27 -4.09
C GLN A 194 11.33 -4.03 -4.93
N GLY A 195 11.18 -3.82 -6.25
CA GLY A 195 12.33 -3.53 -7.10
C GLY A 195 13.00 -2.20 -6.77
N MET A 196 12.20 -1.22 -6.41
CA MET A 196 12.62 0.06 -5.86
C MET A 196 13.39 -0.11 -4.54
N VAL A 197 12.85 -0.87 -3.57
CA VAL A 197 13.51 -1.13 -2.27
C VAL A 197 14.85 -1.85 -2.46
N MET A 198 14.90 -2.88 -3.31
CA MET A 198 16.13 -3.65 -3.56
C MET A 198 17.20 -2.82 -4.25
N SER A 199 16.84 -2.07 -5.30
CA SER A 199 17.78 -1.19 -5.99
C SER A 199 18.31 -0.08 -5.09
N ALA A 200 17.44 0.56 -4.29
CA ALA A 200 17.83 1.56 -3.30
C ALA A 200 18.78 0.99 -2.25
N ALA A 201 18.46 -0.19 -1.70
CA ALA A 201 19.24 -0.81 -0.64
C ALA A 201 20.69 -1.10 -1.05
N VAL A 202 20.93 -1.43 -2.32
CA VAL A 202 22.29 -1.66 -2.82
C VAL A 202 22.95 -0.36 -3.24
N PHE A 203 22.22 0.56 -3.90
CA PHE A 203 22.73 1.88 -4.25
C PHE A 203 23.28 2.63 -3.02
N THR A 204 22.57 2.58 -1.90
CA THR A 204 23.05 3.15 -0.63
C THR A 204 24.36 2.48 -0.16
N VAL A 205 24.52 1.17 -0.28
CA VAL A 205 25.74 0.47 0.16
C VAL A 205 26.96 0.78 -0.72
N GLU A 206 26.73 1.07 -2.00
CA GLU A 206 27.75 1.51 -2.95
C GLU A 206 28.16 2.96 -2.71
N LEU A 207 27.22 3.81 -2.31
CA LEU A 207 27.47 5.22 -2.04
C LEU A 207 28.25 5.46 -0.74
N PHE A 208 28.07 4.59 0.26
CA PHE A 208 28.69 4.75 1.58
C PHE A 208 29.95 3.87 1.77
N PRO A 209 31.05 4.44 2.28
CA PRO A 209 32.24 3.67 2.64
C PRO A 209 31.94 2.70 3.79
N GLU A 210 32.67 1.58 3.81
CA GLU A 210 32.45 0.42 4.69
C GLU A 210 32.19 0.80 6.16
N LYS A 211 32.97 1.74 6.71
CA LYS A 211 32.90 2.21 8.10
C LYS A 211 31.57 2.90 8.45
N THR A 212 30.86 3.49 7.49
CA THR A 212 29.62 4.26 7.71
C THR A 212 28.35 3.55 7.24
N ARG A 213 28.47 2.36 6.64
CA ARG A 213 27.34 1.59 6.08
C ARG A 213 26.29 1.25 7.14
N TYR A 214 26.72 0.93 8.36
CA TYR A 214 25.80 0.62 9.46
C TYR A 214 24.90 1.81 9.80
N LEU A 215 25.47 3.03 9.83
CA LEU A 215 24.74 4.25 10.13
C LEU A 215 23.73 4.54 9.04
N SER A 216 24.10 4.33 7.78
CA SER A 216 23.21 4.50 6.63
C SER A 216 22.00 3.55 6.66
N LYS A 217 22.23 2.26 6.98
CA LYS A 217 21.15 1.27 7.16
C LYS A 217 20.24 1.61 8.35
N LEU A 218 20.84 2.09 9.45
CA LEU A 218 20.10 2.54 10.63
C LEU A 218 19.19 3.73 10.29
N THR A 219 19.73 4.76 9.61
CA THR A 219 18.96 5.93 9.16
C THR A 219 17.83 5.52 8.21
N GLY A 220 18.10 4.64 7.25
CA GLY A 220 17.05 4.12 6.35
C GLY A 220 15.91 3.42 7.10
N SER A 221 16.22 2.67 8.14
CA SER A 221 15.22 2.00 8.98
C SER A 221 14.38 3.00 9.79
N PHE A 222 15.01 4.03 10.36
CA PHE A 222 14.27 5.12 11.00
C PHE A 222 13.36 5.86 10.03
N MET A 223 13.83 6.14 8.82
CA MET A 223 13.05 6.80 7.78
C MET A 223 11.85 5.96 7.36
N PHE A 224 12.02 4.64 7.21
CA PHE A 224 10.91 3.75 6.92
C PHE A 224 9.83 3.83 8.02
N THR A 225 10.23 3.73 9.29
CA THR A 225 9.30 3.81 10.43
C THR A 225 8.62 5.17 10.53
N THR A 226 9.33 6.28 10.30
CA THR A 226 8.71 7.61 10.27
C THR A 226 7.71 7.75 9.13
N GLY A 227 7.98 7.13 7.97
CA GLY A 227 7.01 7.00 6.87
C GLY A 227 5.72 6.31 7.32
N LEU A 228 5.80 5.19 8.03
CA LEU A 228 4.60 4.49 8.54
C LEU A 228 3.76 5.37 9.48
N VAL A 229 4.41 6.10 10.39
CA VAL A 229 3.72 7.01 11.33
C VAL A 229 3.12 8.20 10.59
N LEU A 230 3.87 8.82 9.69
CA LEU A 230 3.43 9.97 8.90
C LEU A 230 2.24 9.61 8.00
N MET A 231 2.20 8.38 7.47
CA MET A 231 1.06 7.89 6.70
C MET A 231 -0.24 7.95 7.50
N SER A 232 -0.21 7.57 8.78
CA SER A 232 -1.38 7.59 9.65
C SER A 232 -1.91 9.02 9.86
N ALA A 233 -1.02 10.00 9.97
CA ALA A 233 -1.40 11.41 10.05
C ALA A 233 -2.02 11.91 8.73
N ILE A 234 -1.44 11.56 7.59
CA ILE A 234 -1.99 11.89 6.26
C ILE A 234 -3.37 11.26 6.07
N ALA A 235 -3.53 9.99 6.46
CA ALA A 235 -4.82 9.28 6.39
C ALA A 235 -5.89 9.93 7.27
N TYR A 236 -5.52 10.42 8.46
CA TYR A 236 -6.44 11.16 9.32
C TYR A 236 -6.90 12.48 8.68
N LEU A 237 -5.97 13.25 8.09
CA LEU A 237 -6.29 14.51 7.41
C LEU A 237 -7.19 14.32 6.18
N LEU A 238 -7.00 13.21 5.45
CA LEU A 238 -7.74 12.89 4.23
C LEU A 238 -8.97 12.01 4.46
N ARG A 239 -9.35 11.72 5.72
CA ARG A 239 -10.49 10.85 6.06
C ARG A 239 -11.82 11.31 5.46
N SER A 240 -11.99 12.62 5.27
CA SER A 240 -13.19 13.21 4.69
C SER A 240 -13.25 13.11 3.17
N TYR A 241 -12.18 12.69 2.48
CA TYR A 241 -12.13 12.57 1.03
C TYR A 241 -12.27 11.10 0.59
N PRO A 242 -12.64 10.84 -0.68
CA PRO A 242 -12.61 9.49 -1.25
C PRO A 242 -11.21 8.86 -1.15
N TRP A 243 -11.13 7.54 -0.97
CA TRP A 243 -9.85 6.82 -0.84
C TRP A 243 -8.94 6.99 -2.07
N ARG A 244 -9.53 7.26 -3.24
CA ARG A 244 -8.79 7.53 -4.50
C ARG A 244 -7.85 8.72 -4.35
N TYR A 245 -8.25 9.78 -3.65
CA TYR A 245 -7.38 10.95 -3.39
C TYR A 245 -6.19 10.62 -2.50
N LEU A 246 -6.39 9.73 -1.53
CA LEU A 246 -5.32 9.26 -0.66
C LEU A 246 -4.29 8.49 -1.49
N GLN A 247 -4.72 7.58 -2.36
CA GLN A 247 -3.83 6.84 -3.27
C GLN A 247 -3.04 7.78 -4.22
N ILE A 248 -3.70 8.81 -4.79
CA ILE A 248 -3.04 9.80 -5.66
C ILE A 248 -2.02 10.63 -4.88
N THR A 249 -2.38 11.12 -3.70
CA THR A 249 -1.49 11.93 -2.85
C THR A 249 -0.23 11.15 -2.52
N LEU A 250 -0.36 9.87 -2.13
CA LEU A 250 0.79 9.02 -1.83
C LEU A 250 1.63 8.72 -3.07
N SER A 251 1.00 8.52 -4.23
CA SER A 251 1.73 8.32 -5.49
C SER A 251 2.47 9.58 -5.93
N CYS A 252 1.94 10.78 -5.62
CA CYS A 252 2.56 12.06 -5.92
C CYS A 252 3.91 12.25 -5.18
N PHE A 253 4.07 11.69 -3.97
CA PHE A 253 5.37 11.71 -3.27
C PHE A 253 6.51 11.06 -4.07
N SER A 254 6.18 10.13 -4.97
CA SER A 254 7.16 9.50 -5.86
C SER A 254 7.73 10.45 -6.93
N LEU A 255 7.07 11.58 -7.23
CA LEU A 255 7.59 12.58 -8.17
C LEU A 255 8.91 13.19 -7.71
N LEU A 256 9.18 13.21 -6.41
CA LEU A 256 10.45 13.68 -5.86
C LEU A 256 11.64 12.83 -6.34
N SER A 257 11.40 11.58 -6.76
CA SER A 257 12.43 10.70 -7.34
C SER A 257 12.97 11.22 -8.68
N LEU A 258 12.20 11.99 -9.44
CA LEU A 258 12.63 12.57 -10.72
C LEU A 258 13.82 13.53 -10.54
N ILE A 259 13.91 14.18 -9.37
CA ILE A 259 15.00 15.09 -9.03
C ILE A 259 16.32 14.31 -8.90
N GLN A 260 16.28 13.02 -8.56
CA GLN A 260 17.48 12.16 -8.45
C GLN A 260 18.11 11.77 -9.80
N TYR A 261 17.46 12.11 -10.91
CA TYR A 261 18.04 11.87 -12.24
C TYR A 261 19.38 12.62 -12.39
N TRP A 262 19.42 13.87 -11.94
CA TRP A 262 20.60 14.75 -11.89
C TRP A 262 21.57 14.35 -10.75
#